data_AF-A0A7V3BQM1-F1
#
_entry.id   AF-A0A7V3BQM1-F1
#
_cell.length_a   1.000
_cell.length_b   1.000
_cell.length_c   1.000
_cell.angle_alpha   90.00
_cell.angle_beta   90.00
_cell.angle_gamma   90.00
#
_symmetry.space_group_name_H-M   'P 1'
#
loop_
_entity.id
_entity.type
_entity.pdbx_description
1 polymer ?
#
loop_
_entity_poly.entity_id
_entity_poly.type
_entity_poly.pdbx_seq_one_letter_code
_entity_poly.pdbx_strand_id
1 'polypeptide(L)' 'QAIAQRNLTAVARAAHALSGAVGTLGAGDAHAAACALEQAGWSGDLAQIPHAYAALEHEMHRLIPVLASLIQEATS' A
#
# COMPACT_ATOMS: atom_id res chain seq x y z
N GLN A 1 -12.53 -3.85 -2.79
CA GLN A 1 -13.88 -3.41 -3.22
C GLN A 1 -13.84 -2.20 -4.17
N ALA A 2 -13.11 -1.11 -3.85
CA ALA A 2 -13.03 0.08 -4.72
C ALA A 2 -12.51 -0.20 -6.15
N ILE A 3 -11.53 -1.09 -6.31
CA ILE A 3 -11.02 -1.52 -7.63
C ILE A 3 -12.12 -2.20 -8.46
N ALA A 4 -12.86 -3.14 -7.87
CA ALA A 4 -13.96 -3.84 -8.53
C ALA A 4 -15.11 -2.88 -8.94
N GLN A 5 -15.31 -1.82 -8.17
CA GLN A 5 -16.29 -0.76 -8.44
C GLN A 5 -15.74 0.36 -9.35
N ARG A 6 -14.49 0.27 -9.81
CA ARG A 6 -13.78 1.31 -10.57
C ARG A 6 -13.82 2.70 -9.91
N ASN A 7 -13.87 2.74 -8.58
CA ASN A 7 -13.84 3.98 -7.82
C ASN A 7 -12.39 4.42 -7.61
N LEU A 8 -11.83 5.09 -8.61
CA LEU A 8 -10.40 5.39 -8.68
C LEU A 8 -9.96 6.42 -7.64
N THR A 9 -10.84 7.38 -7.32
CA THR A 9 -10.61 8.33 -6.23
C THR A 9 -10.53 7.62 -4.88
N ALA A 10 -11.37 6.61 -4.62
CA ALA A 10 -11.29 5.83 -3.40
C ALA A 10 -10.01 4.98 -3.34
N VAL A 11 -9.57 4.41 -4.47
CA VAL A 11 -8.28 3.72 -4.57
C VAL A 11 -7.13 4.68 -4.23
N ALA A 12 -7.10 5.85 -4.85
CA ALA A 12 -6.05 6.84 -4.66
C ALA A 12 -5.97 7.31 -3.20
N ARG A 13 -7.10 7.63 -2.57
CA ARG A 13 -7.14 8.07 -1.16
C ARG A 13 -6.69 6.98 -0.19
N ALA A 14 -7.09 5.74 -0.42
CA ALA A 14 -6.66 4.62 0.41
C ALA A 14 -5.14 4.39 0.28
N ALA A 15 -4.62 4.44 -0.95
CA ALA A 15 -3.20 4.31 -1.21
C ALA A 15 -2.39 5.47 -0.60
N HIS A 16 -2.91 6.71 -0.64
CA HIS A 16 -2.29 7.87 0.01
C HIS A 16 -2.16 7.72 1.52
N ALA A 17 -3.24 7.31 2.20
CA ALA A 17 -3.20 7.11 3.65
C ALA A 17 -2.18 6.03 4.03
N LEU A 18 -2.13 4.96 3.24
CA LEU A 18 -1.18 3.87 3.47
C LEU A 18 0.26 4.28 3.16
N SER A 19 0.51 5.04 2.08
CA SER A 19 1.85 5.50 1.70
C SER A 19 2.48 6.35 2.80
N GLY A 20 1.69 7.24 3.43
CA GLY A 20 2.13 8.00 4.60
C GLY A 20 2.54 7.10 5.77
N ALA A 21 1.70 6.14 6.14
CA ALA A 21 1.97 5.23 7.25
C ALA A 21 3.24 4.38 7.04
N VAL A 22 3.36 3.72 5.89
CA VAL A 22 4.55 2.89 5.60
C VAL A 22 5.81 3.71 5.36
N GLY A 23 5.66 4.97 4.91
CA GLY A 23 6.77 5.93 4.83
C GLY A 23 7.32 6.30 6.20
N THR A 24 6.46 6.53 7.20
CA THR A 24 6.90 6.77 8.60
C THR A 24 7.66 5.59 9.18
N LEU A 25 7.31 4.37 8.78
CA LEU A 25 7.98 3.14 9.24
C LEU A 25 9.30 2.86 8.50
N GLY A 26 9.68 3.67 7.51
CA GLY A 26 10.87 3.46 6.69
C GLY A 26 10.77 2.25 5.75
N ALA A 27 9.56 1.74 5.49
CA ALA A 27 9.33 0.59 4.62
C ALA A 27 9.33 1.03 3.14
N GLY A 28 10.53 1.24 2.58
CA GLY A 28 10.73 1.82 1.26
C GLY A 28 9.97 1.14 0.12
N ASP A 29 10.01 -0.19 0.05
CA ASP A 29 9.35 -0.96 -1.01
C ASP A 29 7.82 -0.83 -0.91
N ALA A 30 7.27 -0.95 0.30
CA ALA A 30 5.84 -0.75 0.55
C ALA A 30 5.39 0.68 0.24
N HIS A 31 6.22 1.68 0.58
CA HIS A 31 5.96 3.09 0.29
C HIS A 31 5.92 3.34 -1.22
N ALA A 32 6.91 2.83 -1.96
CA ALA A 32 6.96 2.95 -3.41
C ALA A 32 5.74 2.31 -4.09
N ALA A 33 5.35 1.11 -3.66
CA ALA A 33 4.18 0.41 -4.18
C ALA A 33 2.87 1.16 -3.88
N ALA A 34 2.72 1.73 -2.68
CA ALA A 34 1.57 2.56 -2.32
C ALA A 34 1.50 3.84 -3.16
N CYS A 35 2.62 4.54 -3.35
CA CYS A 35 2.71 5.71 -4.21
C CYS A 35 2.37 5.41 -5.68
N ALA A 36 2.76 4.24 -6.19
CA ALA A 36 2.41 3.81 -7.54
C ALA A 36 0.90 3.56 -7.69
N LEU A 37 0.27 2.92 -6.70
CA LEU A 37 -1.18 2.70 -6.69
C LEU A 37 -1.96 4.02 -6.55
N GLU A 38 -1.47 4.93 -5.72
CA GLU A 38 -2.03 6.28 -5.58
C GLU A 38 -2.01 7.03 -6.92
N GLN A 39 -0.86 7.05 -7.59
CA GLN A 39 -0.72 7.70 -8.90
C GLN A 39 -1.60 7.04 -9.97
N ALA A 40 -1.69 5.71 -10.01
CA ALA A 40 -2.58 5.01 -10.94
C ALA A 40 -4.06 5.39 -10.70
N GLY A 41 -4.47 5.53 -9.43
CA GLY A 41 -5.80 5.99 -9.08
C GLY A 41 -6.09 7.44 -9.51
N TRP A 42 -5.15 8.36 -9.30
CA TRP A 42 -5.31 9.77 -9.67
C TRP A 42 -5.26 10.01 -11.19
N SER A 43 -4.38 9.30 -11.89
CA SER A 43 -4.23 9.38 -13.36
C SER A 43 -5.36 8.66 -14.12
N GLY A 44 -6.14 7.83 -13.43
CA GLY A 44 -7.18 7.03 -14.05
C GLY A 44 -6.66 5.81 -14.82
N ASP A 45 -5.41 5.40 -14.58
CA ASP A 45 -4.79 4.27 -15.26
C ASP A 45 -5.31 2.93 -14.70
N LEU A 46 -6.44 2.50 -15.24
CA LEU A 46 -7.08 1.23 -14.91
C LEU A 46 -6.21 0.00 -15.22
N ALA A 47 -5.30 0.10 -16.19
CA ALA A 47 -4.43 -1.01 -16.56
C ALA A 47 -3.35 -1.22 -15.48
N GLN A 48 -2.86 -0.13 -14.88
CA GLN A 48 -1.80 -0.20 -13.88
C GLN A 48 -2.28 -0.55 -12.47
N ILE A 49 -3.55 -0.27 -12.12
CA ILE A 49 -4.10 -0.52 -10.78
C ILE A 49 -3.92 -1.96 -10.29
N PRO A 50 -4.24 -3.02 -11.06
CA PRO A 50 -4.06 -4.39 -10.60
C PRO A 50 -2.60 -4.74 -10.29
N HIS A 51 -1.67 -4.26 -11.11
CA HIS A 51 -0.24 -4.49 -10.92
C HIS A 51 0.30 -3.77 -9.68
N ALA A 52 -0.04 -2.49 -9.52
CA ALA A 52 0.37 -1.71 -8.36
C ALA A 52 -0.27 -2.24 -7.06
N TYR A 53 -1.52 -2.70 -7.11
CA TYR A 53 -2.19 -3.32 -5.98
C TYR A 53 -1.53 -4.64 -5.57
N ALA A 54 -1.21 -5.51 -6.52
CA ALA A 54 -0.53 -6.78 -6.24
C ALA A 54 0.87 -6.57 -5.64
N ALA A 55 1.63 -5.58 -6.14
CA ALA A 55 2.93 -5.23 -5.57
C ALA A 55 2.80 -4.73 -4.12
N LEU A 56 1.82 -3.85 -3.87
CA LEU A 56 1.56 -3.34 -2.53
C LEU A 56 1.12 -4.46 -1.57
N GLU A 57 0.23 -5.34 -2.02
CA GLU A 57 -0.21 -6.50 -1.23
C GLU A 57 0.96 -7.43 -0.89
N HIS A 58 1.87 -7.67 -1.84
CA HIS A 58 3.08 -8.45 -1.59
C HIS A 58 3.95 -7.83 -0.50
N GLU A 59 4.22 -6.52 -0.59
CA GLU A 59 5.05 -5.85 0.40
C GLU A 59 4.40 -5.78 1.78
N MET A 60 3.08 -5.61 1.85
CA MET A 60 2.36 -5.67 3.12
C MET A 60 2.43 -7.06 3.77
N HIS A 61 2.35 -8.14 2.98
CA HIS A 61 2.56 -9.50 3.48
C HIS A 61 3.98 -9.72 4.04
N ARG A 62 4.99 -9.01 3.55
CA ARG A 62 6.36 -9.05 4.08
C ARG A 62 6.53 -8.17 5.32
N LEU A 63 5.92 -6.98 5.32
CA LEU A 63 6.09 -5.98 6.39
C LEU A 63 5.34 -6.35 7.67
N ILE A 64 4.10 -6.82 7.56
CA ILE A 64 3.24 -7.09 8.74
C ILE A 64 3.89 -8.07 9.73
N PRO A 65 4.44 -9.23 9.31
CA PRO A 65 5.09 -10.16 10.23
C PRO A 65 6.31 -9.58 10.94
N VAL A 66 7.09 -8.73 10.26
CA VAL A 66 8.26 -8.06 10.84
C VAL A 66 7.83 -7.12 11.96
N LEU A 67 6.81 -6.29 11.70
CA LEU A 67 6.26 -5.39 12.71
C LEU A 67 5.68 -6.16 13.91
N ALA A 68 5.01 -7.29 13.64
CA ALA A 68 4.48 -8.15 14.70
C ALA A 68 5.60 -8.72 15.59
N SER A 69 6.72 -9.18 15.01
CA SER A 69 7.89 -9.66 15.76
C SER A 69 8.45 -8.57 16.67
N LEU A 70 8.63 -7.36 16.14
CA LEU A 70 9.17 -6.23 16.91
C LEU A 70 8.29 -5.86 18.12
N ILE A 71 6.97 -5.95 17.98
CA ILE A 71 6.04 -5.73 19.10
C ILE A 71 6.18 -6.82 20.18
N GLN A 72 6.33 -8.09 19.78
CA GLN A 72 6.52 -9.20 20.71
C GLN A 72 7.85 -9.07 21.48
N GLU A 73 8.93 -8.69 20.80
CA GLU A 73 10.24 -8.43 21.42
C GLU A 73 10.20 -7.28 22.42
N ALA A 74 9.47 -6.19 22.11
CA ALA A 74 9.37 -5.03 22.99
C ALA A 74 8.47 -5.24 24.23
N THR A 75 7.65 -6.31 24.23
CA THR A 75 6.71 -6.63 25.33
C THR A 75 7.13 -7.84 26.15
N SER A 76 8.24 -8.49 25.80
CA SER A 76 8.88 -9.59 26.53
C SER A 76 9.95 -9.08 27.49
#